data_AF-A0A416VSQ8-F1
#
_entry.id   AF-A0A416VSQ8-F1
#
_cell.length_a   1.000
_cell.length_b   1.000
_cell.length_c   1.000
_cell.angle_alpha   90.00
_cell.angle_beta   90.00
_cell.angle_gamma   90.00
#
_symmetry.space_group_name_H-M   'P 1'
#
loop_
_entity.id
_entity.type
_entity.pdbx_description
1 polymer ?
#
loop_
_entity_poly.entity_id
_entity_poly.type
_entity_poly.pdbx_seq_one_letter_code
_entity_poly.pdbx_strand_id
1 'polypeptide(L)'
;MAKSKKIPKGNKAYEQGYVSFSPEDLENRAKDDTVNSEAYELLDKAMFTSSHVSVRDKERGEVEIDDIYPITLEEANEMEHLLDQAESVAGNPRDTFFQDRLRELRGIVNWSKKRHWNFSWVIVVGVIVSVFILSECSDHRESKVKEVEKNVSIVENWAEKDTTISIEAFKNSDTYQNIDRFRDPNYYKESMLKRIAANYYGYVRAAKELRAKADTASTAQRKDEFLKWAEERDESAGKSLVEFEQANKLSFKDVKEMALKDVKADAKEAKGSARWIWFWNIFFLILIPVYIFAERPYGYAISRYRTEAKILGGIKKGGLAFAGGLVGLAGSIGFVEIVTKWSDGSTTREDDGTGPLRLGLKLLLLAAAVVVVCAVSCLLMLYSTIMGLTRNYNWKAITAGMKT
;
A
#
# COMPACT_ATOMS: atom_id res chain seq x y z
N MET A 1 18.27 33.94 13.46
CA MET A 1 17.23 34.04 14.52
C MET A 1 16.92 32.63 15.01
N ALA A 2 17.47 32.24 16.17
CA ALA A 2 17.15 30.96 16.80
C ALA A 2 15.67 30.98 17.18
N LYS A 3 14.87 30.07 16.60
CA LYS A 3 13.48 29.88 17.03
C LYS A 3 13.51 29.48 18.50
N SER A 4 12.95 30.28 19.40
CA SER A 4 12.73 29.81 20.76
C SER A 4 11.85 28.56 20.66
N LYS A 5 12.41 27.39 21.02
CA LYS A 5 11.66 26.14 21.09
C LYS A 5 10.59 26.37 22.14
N LYS A 6 9.33 26.52 21.71
CA LYS A 6 8.18 26.58 22.63
C LYS A 6 8.25 25.35 23.53
N ILE A 7 8.32 25.56 24.85
CA ILE A 7 8.28 24.48 25.84
C ILE A 7 6.95 23.73 25.68
N PRO A 8 6.95 22.44 25.35
CA PRO A 8 5.73 21.65 25.25
C PRO A 8 5.07 21.54 26.64
N LYS A 9 3.74 21.61 26.70
CA LYS A 9 2.97 21.53 27.96
C LYS A 9 2.19 20.21 28.05
N GLY A 10 2.08 19.65 29.25
CA GLY A 10 1.27 18.45 29.55
C GLY A 10 1.82 17.17 28.92
N ASN A 11 0.95 16.23 28.54
CA ASN A 11 1.35 14.93 27.99
C ASN A 11 2.27 15.02 26.76
N LYS A 12 2.16 16.10 25.98
CA LYS A 12 3.03 16.34 24.81
C LYS A 12 4.49 16.61 25.18
N ALA A 13 4.75 17.08 26.40
CA ALA A 13 6.12 17.23 26.91
C ALA A 13 6.75 15.85 27.13
N TYR A 14 6.01 14.95 27.77
CA TYR A 14 6.45 13.59 28.05
C TYR A 14 6.58 12.73 26.79
N GLU A 15 5.67 12.86 25.82
CA GLU A 15 5.78 12.21 24.50
C GLU A 15 7.03 12.64 23.71
N GLN A 16 7.51 13.86 23.96
CA GLN A 16 8.68 14.45 23.29
C GLN A 16 9.95 14.34 24.15
N GLY A 17 9.89 13.60 25.26
CA GLY A 17 11.03 13.37 26.14
C GLY A 17 11.50 14.60 26.91
N TYR A 18 10.68 15.65 27.08
CA TYR A 18 11.09 16.90 27.72
C TYR A 18 11.14 16.81 29.26
N VAL A 19 12.19 17.38 29.87
CA VAL A 19 12.28 17.73 31.31
C VAL A 19 12.78 19.17 31.45
N SER A 20 12.52 19.82 32.59
CA SER A 20 12.80 21.27 32.73
C SER A 20 14.21 21.60 33.23
N PHE A 21 14.95 20.62 33.74
CA PHE A 21 16.29 20.79 34.30
C PHE A 21 17.39 20.33 33.33
N SER A 22 18.53 21.04 33.33
CA SER A 22 19.73 20.63 32.57
C SER A 22 20.73 19.86 33.45
N PRO A 23 21.59 19.00 32.86
CA PRO A 23 22.67 18.32 33.61
C PRO A 23 23.59 19.30 34.37
N GLU A 24 23.85 20.48 33.79
CA GLU A 24 24.66 21.54 34.41
C GLU A 24 23.95 22.17 35.63
N ASP A 25 22.62 22.28 35.60
CA ASP A 25 21.84 22.77 36.76
C ASP A 25 21.83 21.75 37.91
N LEU A 26 21.87 20.44 37.58
CA LEU A 26 21.95 19.36 38.56
C LEU A 26 23.29 19.37 39.30
N GLU A 27 24.40 19.48 38.58
CA GLU A 27 25.75 19.39 39.15
C GLU A 27 26.12 20.62 40.00
N ASN A 28 25.68 21.82 39.59
CA ASN A 28 26.02 23.05 40.28
C ASN A 28 25.25 23.23 41.60
N ARG A 29 23.97 22.82 41.67
CA ARG A 29 23.14 23.01 42.88
C ARG A 29 23.26 21.87 43.89
N ALA A 30 23.56 20.65 43.45
CA ALA A 30 23.85 19.53 44.35
C ALA A 30 25.13 19.74 45.18
N LYS A 31 26.09 20.54 44.67
CA LYS A 31 27.32 20.90 45.41
C LYS A 31 27.07 21.86 46.58
N ASP A 32 25.99 22.64 46.53
CA ASP A 32 25.67 23.68 47.52
C ASP A 32 24.66 23.21 48.60
N ASP A 33 23.84 22.17 48.32
CA ASP A 33 22.83 21.64 49.25
C ASP A 33 23.26 20.29 49.86
N THR A 34 24.08 20.38 50.92
CA THR A 34 24.57 19.21 51.66
C THR A 34 23.49 18.51 52.50
N VAL A 35 22.32 19.15 52.69
CA VAL A 35 21.21 18.64 53.53
C VAL A 35 20.41 17.56 52.81
N ASN A 36 20.32 17.62 51.48
CA ASN A 36 19.58 16.68 50.64
C ASN A 36 20.50 15.78 49.78
N SER A 37 21.81 15.75 50.05
CA SER A 37 22.80 15.03 49.22
C SER A 37 22.44 13.56 48.95
N GLU A 38 22.06 12.82 49.99
CA GLU A 38 21.65 11.42 49.89
C GLU A 38 20.36 11.24 49.07
N ALA A 39 19.42 12.19 49.18
CA ALA A 39 18.21 12.19 48.38
C ALA A 39 18.50 12.51 46.90
N TYR A 40 19.44 13.42 46.62
CA TYR A 40 19.88 13.72 45.25
C TYR A 40 20.57 12.54 44.59
N GLU A 41 21.40 11.77 45.30
CA GLU A 41 22.01 10.55 44.76
C GLU A 41 20.97 9.50 44.33
N LEU A 42 19.86 9.38 45.08
CA LEU A 42 18.75 8.50 44.75
C LEU A 42 17.97 9.00 43.53
N LEU A 43 17.77 10.32 43.39
CA LEU A 43 17.17 10.93 42.20
C LEU A 43 18.08 10.79 40.96
N ASP A 44 19.40 10.87 41.13
CA ASP A 44 20.38 10.62 40.06
C ASP A 44 20.28 9.16 39.62
N LYS A 45 20.32 8.20 40.56
CA LYS A 45 20.14 6.76 40.26
C LYS A 45 18.82 6.50 39.52
N ALA A 46 17.73 7.15 39.90
CA ALA A 46 16.45 7.04 39.23
C ALA A 46 16.51 7.51 37.76
N MET A 47 17.32 8.52 37.43
CA MET A 47 17.50 8.98 36.05
C MET A 47 18.28 7.98 35.18
N PHE A 48 19.12 7.14 35.79
CA PHE A 48 19.92 6.13 35.11
C PHE A 48 19.27 4.74 35.06
N THR A 49 18.05 4.58 35.59
CA THR A 49 17.31 3.31 35.61
C THR A 49 16.96 2.81 34.22
N SER A 50 16.75 3.72 33.26
CA SER A 50 16.42 3.36 31.88
C SER A 50 17.57 2.61 31.18
N SER A 51 17.20 1.60 30.40
CA SER A 51 18.13 0.89 29.51
C SER A 51 18.49 1.66 28.23
N HIS A 52 17.87 2.82 27.97
CA HIS A 52 18.29 3.68 26.85
C HIS A 52 19.60 4.41 27.11
N VAL A 53 19.93 4.68 28.38
CA VAL A 53 21.18 5.35 28.71
C VAL A 53 22.35 4.41 28.41
N SER A 54 23.25 4.84 27.53
CA SER A 54 24.38 4.01 27.14
C SER A 54 25.32 3.77 28.32
N VAL A 55 26.02 2.62 28.33
CA VAL A 55 26.97 2.27 29.40
C VAL A 55 28.04 3.35 29.57
N ARG A 56 28.46 3.98 28.46
CA ARG A 56 29.45 5.07 28.47
C ARG A 56 28.90 6.36 29.08
N ASP A 57 27.61 6.63 28.90
CA ASP A 57 26.97 7.83 29.44
C ASP A 57 26.68 7.63 30.94
N LYS A 58 26.30 6.42 31.36
CA LYS A 58 26.23 6.02 32.78
C LYS A 58 27.57 6.17 33.49
N GLU A 59 28.68 5.77 32.85
CA GLU A 59 30.04 5.89 33.38
C GLU A 59 30.52 7.35 33.47
N ARG A 60 29.97 8.25 32.65
CA ARG A 60 30.28 9.69 32.65
C ARG A 60 29.35 10.53 33.51
N GLY A 61 28.27 9.96 34.03
CA GLY A 61 27.22 10.71 34.74
C GLY A 61 26.41 11.64 33.83
N GLU A 62 26.48 11.44 32.51
CA GLU A 62 25.76 12.22 31.52
C GLU A 62 24.49 11.46 31.13
N VAL A 63 23.34 12.14 31.07
CA VAL A 63 22.11 11.54 30.56
C VAL A 63 21.49 12.49 29.56
N GLU A 64 21.19 11.99 28.35
CA GLU A 64 20.28 12.71 27.49
C GLU A 64 18.90 12.68 28.13
N ILE A 65 18.28 13.85 28.25
CA ILE A 65 16.94 14.05 28.81
C ILE A 65 15.91 13.09 28.18
N ASP A 66 16.09 12.78 26.91
CA ASP A 66 15.28 11.85 26.12
C ASP A 66 15.36 10.39 26.59
N ASP A 67 16.45 9.98 27.25
CA ASP A 67 16.79 8.60 27.63
C ASP A 67 16.39 8.25 29.07
N ILE A 68 15.97 9.23 29.86
CA ILE A 68 15.52 9.07 31.26
C ILE A 68 14.27 8.16 31.36
N TYR A 69 13.47 8.10 30.30
CA TYR A 69 12.17 7.39 30.33
C TYR A 69 12.36 5.87 30.42
N PRO A 70 11.74 5.18 31.39
CA PRO A 70 11.83 3.73 31.51
C PRO A 70 11.21 3.03 30.28
N ILE A 71 11.79 1.89 29.89
CA ILE A 71 11.37 1.13 28.69
C ILE A 71 10.62 -0.16 29.02
N THR A 72 10.64 -0.57 30.28
CA THR A 72 9.89 -1.72 30.80
C THR A 72 9.08 -1.36 32.03
N LEU A 73 8.13 -2.23 32.38
CA LEU A 73 7.37 -2.10 33.63
C LEU A 73 8.28 -2.27 34.86
N GLU A 74 9.29 -3.13 34.76
CA GLU A 74 10.27 -3.38 35.84
C GLU A 74 11.09 -2.12 36.12
N GLU A 75 11.65 -1.49 35.09
CA GLU A 75 12.37 -0.22 35.21
C GLU A 75 11.46 0.90 35.74
N ALA A 76 10.20 0.95 35.33
CA ALA A 76 9.25 1.95 35.84
C ALA A 76 8.92 1.73 37.33
N ASN A 77 8.94 0.49 37.81
CA ASN A 77 8.75 0.17 39.23
C ASN A 77 10.02 0.44 40.04
N GLU A 78 11.19 0.13 39.49
CA GLU A 78 12.48 0.43 40.11
C GLU A 78 12.69 1.94 40.28
N MET A 79 12.38 2.70 39.22
CA MET A 79 12.43 4.16 39.25
C MET A 79 11.46 4.71 40.32
N GLU A 80 10.22 4.21 40.40
CA GLU A 80 9.27 4.61 41.44
C GLU A 80 9.79 4.35 42.86
N HIS A 81 10.37 3.17 43.08
CA HIS A 81 10.93 2.78 44.37
C HIS A 81 12.10 3.68 44.79
N LEU A 82 12.98 4.07 43.85
CA LEU A 82 14.06 5.02 44.12
C LEU A 82 13.53 6.42 44.47
N LEU A 83 12.44 6.86 43.82
CA LEU A 83 11.79 8.15 44.13
C LEU A 83 11.14 8.13 45.53
N ASP A 84 10.50 7.03 45.91
CA ASP A 84 9.92 6.87 47.24
C ASP A 84 11.01 6.85 48.34
N GLN A 85 12.16 6.22 48.07
CA GLN A 85 13.32 6.27 48.98
C GLN A 85 13.90 7.69 49.09
N ALA A 86 14.07 8.40 47.97
CA ALA A 86 14.58 9.77 47.97
C ALA A 86 13.71 10.71 48.81
N GLU A 87 12.38 10.58 48.72
CA GLU A 87 11.45 11.36 49.54
C GLU A 87 11.54 11.02 51.04
N SER A 88 11.79 9.75 51.37
CA SER A 88 11.89 9.31 52.78
C SER A 88 13.18 9.76 53.49
N VAL A 89 14.27 9.97 52.73
CA VAL A 89 15.60 10.31 53.24
C VAL A 89 15.90 11.82 53.14
N ALA A 90 15.04 12.59 52.46
CA ALA A 90 15.24 14.04 52.27
C ALA A 90 15.31 14.81 53.60
N GLY A 91 16.45 15.46 53.86
CA GLY A 91 16.68 16.28 55.04
C GLY A 91 15.85 17.58 55.06
N ASN A 92 15.56 18.15 53.89
CA ASN A 92 14.62 19.25 53.71
C ASN A 92 13.61 18.94 52.58
N PRO A 93 12.48 18.31 52.90
CA PRO A 93 11.46 17.94 51.91
C PRO A 93 10.75 19.14 51.26
N ARG A 94 10.90 20.36 51.80
CA ARG A 94 10.26 21.58 51.25
C ARG A 94 11.17 22.35 50.30
N ASP A 95 12.39 21.87 50.07
CA ASP A 95 13.25 22.49 49.09
C ASP A 95 12.59 22.48 47.70
N THR A 96 12.55 23.67 47.07
CA THR A 96 11.83 23.87 45.82
C THR A 96 12.46 23.08 44.67
N PHE A 97 13.79 22.96 44.65
CA PHE A 97 14.50 22.27 43.59
C PHE A 97 14.34 20.75 43.71
N PHE A 98 14.48 20.21 44.92
CA PHE A 98 14.18 18.82 45.23
C PHE A 98 12.74 18.45 44.84
N GLN A 99 11.77 19.26 45.24
CA GLN A 99 10.35 19.01 44.94
C GLN A 99 10.03 19.08 43.45
N ASP A 100 10.62 20.01 42.71
CA ASP A 100 10.39 20.11 41.26
C ASP A 100 10.99 18.90 40.53
N ARG A 101 12.21 18.47 40.91
CA ARG A 101 12.86 17.28 40.33
C ARG A 101 12.10 15.99 40.65
N LEU A 102 11.70 15.79 41.91
CA LEU A 102 10.89 14.65 42.34
C LEU A 102 9.55 14.62 41.59
N ARG A 103 8.88 15.77 41.45
CA ARG A 103 7.60 15.88 40.73
C ARG A 103 7.73 15.53 39.25
N GLU A 104 8.81 15.96 38.61
CA GLU A 104 9.05 15.64 37.19
C GLU A 104 9.35 14.16 36.96
N LEU A 105 10.21 13.55 37.78
CA LEU A 105 10.52 12.12 37.68
C LEU A 105 9.29 11.26 38.03
N ARG A 106 8.50 11.63 39.05
CA ARG A 106 7.19 10.99 39.33
C ARG A 106 6.23 11.16 38.15
N GLY A 107 6.25 12.31 37.48
CA GLY A 107 5.50 12.58 36.25
C GLY A 107 5.88 11.62 35.11
N ILE A 108 7.18 11.38 34.93
CA ILE A 108 7.73 10.42 33.94
C ILE A 108 7.25 9.00 34.25
N VAL A 109 7.35 8.55 35.51
CA VAL A 109 6.90 7.22 35.94
C VAL A 109 5.39 7.06 35.71
N ASN A 110 4.59 8.02 36.18
CA ASN A 110 3.13 8.00 36.02
C ASN A 110 2.71 8.00 34.55
N TRP A 111 3.38 8.78 33.71
CA TRP A 111 3.14 8.77 32.27
C TRP A 111 3.53 7.42 31.66
N SER A 112 4.67 6.86 32.05
CA SER A 112 5.20 5.60 31.53
C SER A 112 4.28 4.41 31.84
N LYS A 113 3.69 4.37 33.05
CA LYS A 113 2.74 3.34 33.48
C LYS A 113 1.32 3.52 32.94
N LYS A 114 0.99 4.68 32.35
CA LYS A 114 -0.33 4.94 31.78
C LYS A 114 -0.40 4.50 30.32
N ARG A 115 -1.58 4.07 29.88
CA ARG A 115 -1.88 3.80 28.46
C ARG A 115 -2.26 5.08 27.72
N HIS A 116 -1.69 5.27 26.54
CA HIS A 116 -1.92 6.43 25.68
C HIS A 116 -2.47 6.00 24.32
N TRP A 117 -3.30 6.85 23.72
CA TRP A 117 -3.78 6.65 22.36
C TRP A 117 -2.74 7.23 21.39
N ASN A 118 -2.14 6.38 20.55
CA ASN A 118 -1.10 6.81 19.60
C ASN A 118 -1.51 6.71 18.12
N PHE A 119 -2.76 6.30 17.86
CA PHE A 119 -3.22 6.04 16.50
C PHE A 119 -3.29 7.30 15.63
N SER A 120 -3.10 7.10 14.33
CA SER A 120 -3.06 8.18 13.35
C SER A 120 -4.34 8.24 12.54
N TRP A 121 -5.13 9.31 12.71
CA TRP A 121 -6.35 9.56 11.93
C TRP A 121 -6.13 9.54 10.41
N VAL A 122 -4.98 10.01 9.93
CA VAL A 122 -4.65 9.95 8.50
C VAL A 122 -4.62 8.52 7.97
N ILE A 123 -4.13 7.57 8.78
CA ILE A 123 -4.08 6.15 8.42
C ILE A 123 -5.51 5.58 8.43
N VAL A 124 -6.29 5.90 9.47
CA VAL A 124 -7.70 5.47 9.58
C VAL A 124 -8.53 5.95 8.38
N VAL A 125 -8.49 7.24 8.08
CA VAL A 125 -9.21 7.83 6.95
C VAL A 125 -8.72 7.24 5.63
N GLY A 126 -7.40 7.06 5.45
CA GLY A 126 -6.85 6.43 4.25
C GLY A 126 -7.39 5.02 4.02
N VAL A 127 -7.50 4.20 5.06
CA VAL A 127 -8.08 2.84 4.96
C VAL A 127 -9.58 2.87 4.74
N ILE A 128 -10.32 3.81 5.33
CA ILE A 128 -11.76 3.99 5.05
C ILE A 128 -11.98 4.30 3.57
N VAL A 129 -11.19 5.20 2.98
CA VAL A 129 -11.26 5.50 1.55
C VAL A 129 -10.93 4.25 0.71
N SER A 130 -9.93 3.45 1.11
CA SER A 130 -9.63 2.17 0.46
C SER A 130 -10.84 1.22 0.48
N VAL A 131 -11.55 1.12 1.61
CA VAL A 131 -12.76 0.29 1.77
C VAL A 131 -13.86 0.75 0.82
N PHE A 132 -14.09 2.06 0.67
CA PHE A 132 -15.06 2.58 -0.30
C PHE A 132 -14.67 2.22 -1.74
N ILE A 133 -13.41 2.39 -2.12
CA ILE A 133 -12.90 2.05 -3.47
C ILE A 133 -13.04 0.54 -3.73
N LEU A 134 -12.68 -0.30 -2.75
CA LEU A 134 -12.80 -1.76 -2.86
C LEU A 134 -14.27 -2.20 -2.93
N SER A 135 -15.18 -1.50 -2.25
CA SER A 135 -16.62 -1.78 -2.31
C SER A 135 -17.16 -1.54 -3.72
N GLU A 136 -16.83 -0.40 -4.33
CA GLU A 136 -17.21 -0.10 -5.72
C GLU A 136 -16.64 -1.13 -6.71
N CYS A 137 -15.38 -1.52 -6.50
CA CYS A 137 -14.76 -2.58 -7.29
C CYS A 137 -15.43 -3.94 -7.07
N SER A 138 -15.90 -4.24 -5.87
CA SER A 138 -16.64 -5.46 -5.55
C SER A 138 -17.95 -5.51 -6.32
N ASP A 139 -18.72 -4.42 -6.30
CA ASP A 139 -20.01 -4.31 -6.99
C ASP A 139 -19.85 -4.47 -8.50
N HIS A 140 -18.83 -3.81 -9.07
CA HIS A 140 -18.50 -3.98 -10.48
C HIS A 140 -18.12 -5.42 -10.83
N ARG A 141 -17.36 -6.12 -9.96
CA ARG A 141 -17.01 -7.53 -10.19
C ARG A 141 -18.20 -8.46 -10.00
N GLU A 142 -19.11 -8.18 -9.07
CA GLU A 142 -20.33 -8.96 -8.89
C GLU A 142 -21.23 -8.87 -10.12
N SER A 143 -21.31 -7.69 -10.75
CA SER A 143 -22.03 -7.52 -12.02
C SER A 143 -21.46 -8.42 -13.13
N LYS A 144 -20.12 -8.53 -13.22
CA LYS A 144 -19.43 -9.43 -14.16
C LYS A 144 -19.67 -10.90 -13.84
N VAL A 145 -19.73 -11.27 -12.56
CA VAL A 145 -20.08 -12.64 -12.16
C VAL A 145 -21.48 -12.99 -12.67
N LYS A 146 -22.46 -12.11 -12.48
CA LYS A 146 -23.84 -12.31 -12.98
C LYS A 146 -23.90 -12.42 -14.50
N GLU A 147 -23.13 -11.60 -15.21
CA GLU A 147 -23.03 -11.64 -16.67
C GLU A 147 -22.44 -12.98 -17.16
N VAL A 148 -21.36 -13.45 -16.55
CA VAL A 148 -20.75 -14.72 -16.94
C VAL A 148 -21.63 -15.91 -16.56
N GLU A 149 -22.33 -15.87 -15.41
CA GLU A 149 -23.31 -16.89 -15.03
C GLU A 149 -24.49 -16.94 -16.03
N LYS A 150 -24.94 -15.79 -16.52
CA LYS A 150 -25.92 -15.73 -17.61
C LYS A 150 -25.38 -16.43 -18.85
N ASN A 151 -24.11 -16.23 -19.22
CA ASN A 151 -23.49 -16.93 -20.34
C ASN A 151 -23.41 -18.44 -20.13
N VAL A 152 -23.13 -18.93 -18.91
CA VAL A 152 -23.20 -20.37 -18.60
C VAL A 152 -24.60 -20.91 -18.93
N SER A 153 -25.65 -20.23 -18.48
CA SER A 153 -27.03 -20.64 -18.73
C SER A 153 -27.41 -20.60 -20.21
N ILE A 154 -26.87 -19.65 -20.98
CA ILE A 154 -27.09 -19.55 -22.43
C ILE A 154 -26.46 -20.77 -23.12
N VAL A 155 -25.20 -21.09 -22.81
CA VAL A 155 -24.47 -22.22 -23.40
C VAL A 155 -25.12 -23.55 -23.03
N GLU A 156 -25.56 -23.72 -21.78
CA GLU A 156 -26.29 -24.93 -21.35
C GLU A 156 -27.57 -25.15 -22.17
N ASN A 157 -28.25 -24.07 -22.54
CA ASN A 157 -29.50 -24.08 -23.31
C ASN A 157 -29.31 -23.92 -24.83
N TRP A 158 -28.09 -23.99 -25.34
CA TRP A 158 -27.87 -23.94 -26.78
C TRP A 158 -28.63 -25.06 -27.50
N ALA A 159 -29.39 -24.65 -28.51
CA ALA A 159 -30.02 -25.55 -29.47
C ALA A 159 -28.99 -26.04 -30.49
N GLU A 160 -29.17 -27.27 -30.96
CA GLU A 160 -28.35 -27.85 -32.01
C GLU A 160 -28.47 -27.00 -33.28
N LYS A 161 -27.32 -26.50 -33.74
CA LYS A 161 -27.18 -25.78 -35.00
C LYS A 161 -25.89 -26.26 -35.62
N ASP A 162 -26.01 -26.72 -36.85
CA ASP A 162 -24.88 -27.21 -37.61
C ASP A 162 -24.55 -26.21 -38.70
N THR A 163 -23.31 -25.71 -38.69
CA THR A 163 -22.76 -24.94 -39.80
C THR A 163 -21.30 -25.30 -40.03
N THR A 164 -21.00 -25.51 -41.30
CA THR A 164 -19.65 -25.57 -41.84
C THR A 164 -19.33 -24.21 -42.45
N ILE A 165 -18.16 -23.66 -42.13
CA ILE A 165 -17.76 -22.33 -42.60
C ILE A 165 -16.49 -22.47 -43.46
N SER A 166 -16.49 -21.86 -44.64
CA SER A 166 -15.32 -21.84 -45.53
C SER A 166 -14.25 -20.89 -45.00
N ILE A 167 -12.97 -21.26 -45.10
CA ILE A 167 -11.83 -20.43 -44.67
C ILE A 167 -11.74 -19.11 -45.45
N GLU A 168 -12.20 -19.10 -46.71
CA GLU A 168 -12.17 -17.93 -47.59
C GLU A 168 -13.04 -16.78 -47.07
N ALA A 169 -14.05 -17.10 -46.24
CA ALA A 169 -14.89 -16.09 -45.58
C ALA A 169 -14.09 -15.17 -44.63
N PHE A 170 -12.89 -15.60 -44.19
CA PHE A 170 -12.09 -14.87 -43.20
C PHE A 170 -10.92 -14.06 -43.78
N LYS A 171 -10.70 -14.11 -45.10
CA LYS A 171 -9.52 -13.53 -45.79
C LYS A 171 -9.29 -12.03 -45.53
N ASN A 172 -10.37 -11.28 -45.29
CA ASN A 172 -10.35 -9.84 -45.01
C ASN A 172 -10.95 -9.48 -43.64
N SER A 173 -11.12 -10.47 -42.75
CA SER A 173 -11.81 -10.23 -41.48
C SER A 173 -10.85 -9.63 -40.45
N ASP A 174 -11.21 -8.50 -39.85
CA ASP A 174 -10.40 -7.88 -38.80
C ASP A 174 -10.30 -8.79 -37.58
N THR A 175 -9.08 -8.92 -37.05
CA THR A 175 -8.79 -9.57 -35.76
C THR A 175 -9.27 -8.70 -34.62
N TYR A 176 -10.58 -8.66 -34.38
CA TYR A 176 -11.16 -8.49 -33.04
C TYR A 176 -12.68 -8.42 -33.13
N GLN A 177 -13.37 -9.24 -32.36
CA GLN A 177 -14.31 -8.77 -31.33
C GLN A 177 -14.85 -9.99 -30.57
N ASN A 178 -14.44 -10.10 -29.32
CA ASN A 178 -14.81 -11.16 -28.38
C ASN A 178 -16.13 -10.85 -27.65
N ILE A 179 -16.86 -9.82 -28.09
CA ILE A 179 -17.88 -9.14 -27.28
C ILE A 179 -19.12 -10.02 -27.04
N ASP A 180 -19.30 -11.13 -27.77
CA ASP A 180 -20.45 -12.01 -27.55
C ASP A 180 -20.21 -13.46 -27.99
N ARG A 181 -19.01 -14.01 -27.69
CA ARG A 181 -18.60 -15.34 -28.18
C ARG A 181 -19.52 -16.50 -27.75
N PHE A 182 -20.37 -16.29 -26.74
CA PHE A 182 -21.28 -17.30 -26.19
C PHE A 182 -22.75 -17.15 -26.67
N ARG A 183 -23.02 -16.22 -27.59
CA ARG A 183 -24.38 -15.95 -28.10
C ARG A 183 -25.04 -17.17 -28.69
N ASP A 184 -24.32 -17.88 -29.55
CA ASP A 184 -24.80 -19.08 -30.23
C ASP A 184 -23.63 -20.00 -30.63
N PRO A 185 -23.90 -21.30 -30.90
CA PRO A 185 -22.87 -22.28 -31.21
C PRO A 185 -22.07 -21.96 -32.46
N ASN A 186 -22.72 -21.39 -33.49
CA ASN A 186 -22.08 -21.07 -34.76
C ASN A 186 -21.15 -19.88 -34.57
N TYR A 187 -21.56 -18.87 -33.81
CA TYR A 187 -20.73 -17.72 -33.51
C TYR A 187 -19.51 -18.10 -32.66
N TYR A 188 -19.66 -19.01 -31.69
CA TYR A 188 -18.52 -19.55 -30.95
C TYR A 188 -17.55 -20.29 -31.88
N LYS A 189 -18.06 -21.19 -32.73
CA LYS A 189 -17.25 -21.93 -33.73
C LYS A 189 -16.59 -20.98 -34.73
N GLU A 190 -17.32 -19.99 -35.23
CA GLU A 190 -16.84 -18.95 -36.13
C GLU A 190 -15.71 -18.13 -35.49
N SER A 191 -15.86 -17.73 -34.23
CA SER A 191 -14.83 -16.96 -33.52
C SER A 191 -13.52 -17.75 -33.37
N MET A 192 -13.62 -19.05 -33.11
CA MET A 192 -12.49 -19.96 -33.05
C MET A 192 -11.84 -20.12 -34.43
N LEU A 193 -12.64 -20.40 -35.46
CA LEU A 193 -12.17 -20.57 -36.85
C LEU A 193 -11.52 -19.29 -37.38
N LYS A 194 -12.10 -18.12 -37.09
CA LYS A 194 -11.57 -16.81 -37.47
C LYS A 194 -10.19 -16.56 -36.86
N ARG A 195 -9.98 -16.94 -35.59
CA ARG A 195 -8.66 -16.86 -34.93
C ARG A 195 -7.62 -17.72 -35.64
N ILE A 196 -7.97 -18.97 -35.96
CA ILE A 196 -7.06 -19.90 -36.65
C ILE A 196 -6.76 -19.40 -38.08
N ALA A 197 -7.78 -18.93 -38.79
CA ALA A 197 -7.63 -18.37 -40.13
C ALA A 197 -6.77 -17.10 -40.14
N ALA A 198 -6.90 -16.23 -39.13
CA ALA A 198 -6.04 -15.04 -38.99
C ALA A 198 -4.56 -15.42 -38.81
N ASN A 199 -4.27 -16.46 -38.02
CA ASN A 199 -2.90 -16.99 -37.90
C ASN A 199 -2.38 -17.50 -39.26
N TYR A 200 -3.19 -18.31 -39.97
CA TYR A 200 -2.85 -18.80 -41.31
C TYR A 200 -2.50 -17.66 -42.27
N TYR A 201 -3.40 -16.68 -42.44
CA TYR A 201 -3.16 -15.56 -43.35
C TYR A 201 -2.01 -14.66 -42.90
N GLY A 202 -1.79 -14.52 -41.59
CA GLY A 202 -0.64 -13.83 -41.02
C GLY A 202 0.68 -14.50 -41.39
N TYR A 203 0.76 -15.83 -41.29
CA TYR A 203 1.94 -16.59 -41.69
C TYR A 203 2.18 -16.56 -43.20
N VAL A 204 1.14 -16.71 -44.02
CA VAL A 204 1.24 -16.60 -45.49
C VAL A 204 1.77 -15.22 -45.90
N ARG A 205 1.26 -14.15 -45.29
CA ARG A 205 1.74 -12.78 -45.55
C ARG A 205 3.20 -12.62 -45.15
N ALA A 206 3.57 -13.07 -43.95
CA ALA A 206 4.94 -13.01 -43.46
C ALA A 206 5.91 -13.80 -44.37
N ALA A 207 5.53 -14.99 -44.83
CA ALA A 207 6.35 -15.80 -45.73
C ALA A 207 6.57 -15.08 -47.08
N LYS A 208 5.52 -14.44 -47.62
CA LYS A 208 5.62 -13.62 -48.85
C LYS A 208 6.55 -12.43 -48.67
N GLU A 209 6.45 -11.71 -47.55
CA GLU A 209 7.32 -10.58 -47.24
C GLU A 209 8.78 -11.00 -47.05
N LEU A 210 9.02 -12.15 -46.42
CA LEU A 210 10.36 -12.69 -46.21
C LEU A 210 11.01 -13.11 -47.53
N ARG A 211 10.25 -13.72 -48.44
CA ARG A 211 10.73 -14.01 -49.81
C ARG A 211 11.09 -12.75 -50.58
N ALA A 212 10.23 -11.72 -50.53
CA ALA A 212 10.53 -10.43 -51.16
C ALA A 212 11.80 -9.78 -50.56
N LYS A 213 12.01 -9.90 -49.24
CA LYS A 213 13.24 -9.45 -48.58
C LYS A 213 14.47 -10.26 -49.02
N ALA A 214 14.32 -11.56 -49.23
CA ALA A 214 15.38 -12.42 -49.77
C ALA A 214 15.80 -12.00 -51.18
N ASP A 215 14.84 -11.63 -52.04
CA ASP A 215 15.10 -11.16 -53.42
C ASP A 215 15.90 -9.84 -53.44
N THR A 216 15.72 -9.00 -52.42
CA THR A 216 16.42 -7.70 -52.27
C THR A 216 17.64 -7.74 -51.35
N ALA A 217 18.04 -8.93 -50.87
CA ALA A 217 19.09 -9.05 -49.87
C ALA A 217 20.49 -8.73 -50.45
N SER A 218 21.28 -7.94 -49.71
CA SER A 218 22.61 -7.49 -50.12
C SER A 218 23.72 -8.54 -49.94
N THR A 219 23.47 -9.63 -49.20
CA THR A 219 24.45 -10.70 -48.94
C THR A 219 23.79 -12.08 -49.07
N ALA A 220 24.57 -13.07 -49.52
CA ALA A 220 24.10 -14.45 -49.68
C ALA A 220 23.63 -15.08 -48.36
N GLN A 221 24.37 -14.87 -47.27
CA GLN A 221 23.98 -15.34 -45.94
C GLN A 221 22.61 -14.82 -45.51
N ARG A 222 22.34 -13.53 -45.76
CA ARG A 222 21.07 -12.90 -45.37
C ARG A 222 19.91 -13.35 -46.27
N LYS A 223 20.19 -13.65 -47.53
CA LYS A 223 19.23 -14.29 -48.44
C LYS A 223 18.82 -15.68 -47.91
N ASP A 224 19.80 -16.51 -47.54
CA ASP A 224 19.54 -17.86 -47.02
C ASP A 224 18.75 -17.82 -45.69
N GLU A 225 19.08 -16.88 -44.79
CA GLU A 225 18.32 -16.65 -43.56
C GLU A 225 16.85 -16.27 -43.82
N PHE A 226 16.61 -15.34 -44.76
CA PHE A 226 15.24 -14.95 -45.11
C PHE A 226 14.45 -16.08 -45.78
N LEU A 227 15.09 -16.90 -46.62
CA LEU A 227 14.46 -18.09 -47.20
C LEU A 227 14.11 -19.13 -46.14
N LYS A 228 15.02 -19.39 -45.20
CA LYS A 228 14.76 -20.29 -44.07
C LYS A 228 13.57 -19.82 -43.23
N TRP A 229 13.52 -18.54 -42.86
CA TRP A 229 12.38 -18.00 -42.13
C TRP A 229 11.09 -18.04 -42.94
N ALA A 230 11.15 -17.88 -44.27
CA ALA A 230 9.96 -18.02 -45.12
C ALA A 230 9.42 -19.45 -45.07
N GLU A 231 10.29 -20.47 -45.15
CA GLU A 231 9.91 -21.89 -45.03
C GLU A 231 9.30 -22.21 -43.66
N GLU A 232 9.90 -21.72 -42.57
CA GLU A 232 9.33 -21.87 -41.21
C GLU A 232 7.92 -21.25 -41.11
N ARG A 233 7.67 -20.14 -41.82
CA ARG A 233 6.34 -19.51 -41.87
C ARG A 233 5.36 -20.30 -42.73
N ASP A 234 5.78 -20.90 -43.84
CA ASP A 234 4.90 -21.79 -44.61
C ASP A 234 4.55 -23.06 -43.85
N GLU A 235 5.50 -23.64 -43.09
CA GLU A 235 5.22 -24.79 -42.23
C GLU A 235 4.19 -24.42 -41.15
N SER A 236 4.34 -23.24 -40.54
CA SER A 236 3.39 -22.71 -39.56
C SER A 236 2.00 -22.43 -40.17
N ALA A 237 1.97 -21.95 -41.42
CA ALA A 237 0.73 -21.79 -42.18
C ALA A 237 0.06 -23.16 -42.45
N GLY A 238 0.84 -24.16 -42.89
CA GLY A 238 0.35 -25.52 -43.09
C GLY A 238 -0.27 -26.13 -41.82
N LYS A 239 0.40 -25.97 -40.67
CA LYS A 239 -0.13 -26.40 -39.36
C LYS A 239 -1.44 -25.70 -39.01
N SER A 240 -1.52 -24.39 -39.23
CA SER A 240 -2.73 -23.60 -38.97
C SER A 240 -3.90 -24.01 -39.88
N LEU A 241 -3.62 -24.38 -41.14
CA LEU A 241 -4.63 -24.88 -42.06
C LEU A 241 -5.19 -26.23 -41.62
N VAL A 242 -4.33 -27.16 -41.20
CA VAL A 242 -4.75 -28.46 -40.64
C VAL A 242 -5.59 -28.26 -39.38
N GLU A 243 -5.17 -27.36 -38.48
CA GLU A 243 -5.93 -27.00 -37.27
C GLU A 243 -7.32 -26.44 -37.63
N PHE A 244 -7.41 -25.59 -38.66
CA PHE A 244 -8.67 -25.04 -39.14
C PHE A 244 -9.61 -26.16 -39.63
N GLU A 245 -9.11 -27.07 -40.46
CA GLU A 245 -9.92 -28.17 -41.00
C GLU A 245 -10.41 -29.12 -39.90
N GLN A 246 -9.56 -29.42 -38.91
CA GLN A 246 -9.93 -30.22 -37.74
C GLN A 246 -11.01 -29.50 -36.92
N ALA A 247 -10.82 -28.21 -36.64
CA ALA A 247 -11.77 -27.39 -35.89
C ALA A 247 -13.12 -27.23 -36.63
N ASN A 248 -13.10 -27.18 -37.96
CA ASN A 248 -14.32 -27.05 -38.76
C ASN A 248 -15.16 -28.35 -38.77
N LYS A 249 -14.51 -29.51 -38.56
CA LYS A 249 -15.15 -30.83 -38.46
C LYS A 249 -15.74 -31.15 -37.09
N LEU A 250 -15.54 -30.30 -36.09
CA LEU A 250 -16.09 -30.50 -34.75
C LEU A 250 -17.61 -30.55 -34.78
N SER A 251 -18.17 -31.54 -34.07
CA SER A 251 -19.61 -31.71 -33.91
C SER A 251 -20.17 -30.65 -32.96
N PHE A 252 -21.48 -30.42 -33.02
CA PHE A 252 -22.18 -29.56 -32.07
C PHE A 252 -21.90 -29.95 -30.61
N LYS A 253 -21.83 -31.26 -30.32
CA LYS A 253 -21.52 -31.77 -28.97
C LYS A 253 -20.13 -31.32 -28.51
N ASP A 254 -19.13 -31.46 -29.36
CA ASP A 254 -17.75 -31.08 -29.03
C ASP A 254 -17.62 -29.55 -28.86
N VAL A 255 -18.29 -28.78 -29.73
CA VAL A 255 -18.36 -27.32 -29.65
C VAL A 255 -19.01 -26.86 -28.35
N LYS A 256 -20.14 -27.48 -27.97
CA LYS A 256 -20.86 -27.18 -26.72
C LYS A 256 -20.02 -27.55 -25.50
N GLU A 257 -19.32 -28.68 -25.51
CA GLU A 257 -18.44 -29.10 -24.41
C GLU A 257 -17.28 -28.12 -24.21
N MET A 258 -16.62 -27.70 -25.28
CA MET A 258 -15.55 -26.71 -25.21
C MET A 258 -16.06 -25.35 -24.73
N ALA A 259 -17.19 -24.88 -25.26
CA ALA A 259 -17.80 -23.63 -24.82
C ALA A 259 -18.19 -23.67 -23.33
N LEU A 260 -18.75 -24.79 -22.85
CA LEU A 260 -19.07 -24.99 -21.44
C LEU A 260 -17.82 -24.97 -20.55
N LYS A 261 -16.71 -25.56 -21.01
CA LYS A 261 -15.44 -25.54 -20.29
C LYS A 261 -14.91 -24.12 -20.16
N ASP A 262 -14.91 -23.37 -21.26
CA ASP A 262 -14.42 -21.99 -21.29
C ASP A 262 -15.27 -21.06 -20.42
N VAL A 263 -16.59 -21.07 -20.58
CA VAL A 263 -17.48 -20.18 -19.82
C VAL A 263 -17.49 -20.52 -18.32
N LYS A 264 -17.31 -21.80 -17.95
CA LYS A 264 -17.16 -22.21 -16.54
C LYS A 264 -15.81 -21.77 -15.97
N ALA A 265 -14.75 -21.77 -16.78
CA ALA A 265 -13.45 -21.23 -16.37
C ALA A 265 -13.55 -19.70 -16.13
N ASP A 266 -14.15 -18.97 -17.07
CA ASP A 266 -14.43 -17.53 -16.93
C ASP A 266 -15.25 -17.25 -15.66
N ALA A 267 -16.28 -18.07 -15.39
CA ALA A 267 -17.13 -17.92 -14.20
C ALA A 267 -16.34 -18.15 -12.90
N LYS A 268 -15.47 -19.16 -12.89
CA LYS A 268 -14.62 -19.47 -11.73
C LYS A 268 -13.62 -18.34 -11.46
N GLU A 269 -13.01 -17.79 -12.50
CA GLU A 269 -12.09 -16.66 -12.38
C GLU A 269 -12.82 -15.40 -11.89
N ALA A 270 -13.97 -15.08 -12.47
CA ALA A 270 -14.80 -13.96 -12.06
C ALA A 270 -15.20 -14.08 -10.58
N LYS A 271 -15.71 -15.24 -10.15
CA LYS A 271 -16.07 -15.53 -8.75
C LYS A 271 -14.87 -15.43 -7.82
N GLY A 272 -13.72 -15.98 -8.22
CA GLY A 272 -12.49 -15.92 -7.45
C GLY A 272 -12.04 -14.48 -7.21
N SER A 273 -12.07 -13.66 -8.27
CA SER A 273 -11.69 -12.24 -8.19
C SER A 273 -12.64 -11.43 -7.31
N ALA A 274 -13.97 -11.63 -7.45
CA ALA A 274 -14.97 -10.95 -6.62
C ALA A 274 -14.82 -11.32 -5.14
N ARG A 275 -14.65 -12.63 -4.85
CA ARG A 275 -14.45 -13.13 -3.49
C ARG A 275 -13.16 -12.57 -2.86
N TRP A 276 -12.09 -12.43 -3.64
CA TRP A 276 -10.84 -11.85 -3.17
C TRP A 276 -10.99 -10.39 -2.76
N ILE A 277 -11.66 -9.58 -3.58
CA ILE A 277 -11.92 -8.17 -3.27
C ILE A 277 -12.81 -8.06 -2.03
N TRP A 278 -13.89 -8.84 -1.97
CA TRP A 278 -14.79 -8.88 -0.82
C TRP A 278 -14.05 -9.26 0.48
N PHE A 279 -13.16 -10.26 0.41
CA PHE A 279 -12.32 -10.66 1.55
C PHE A 279 -11.47 -9.50 2.05
N TRP A 280 -10.75 -8.80 1.17
CA TRP A 280 -9.93 -7.65 1.58
C TRP A 280 -10.76 -6.51 2.13
N ASN A 281 -11.95 -6.29 1.57
CA ASN A 281 -12.86 -5.25 2.04
C ASN A 281 -13.29 -5.50 3.50
N ILE A 282 -13.74 -6.72 3.80
CA ILE A 282 -14.09 -7.13 5.17
C ILE A 282 -12.87 -7.13 6.10
N PHE A 283 -11.74 -7.61 5.60
CA PHE A 283 -10.50 -7.61 6.37
C PHE A 283 -10.14 -6.20 6.85
N PHE A 284 -10.19 -5.19 5.96
CA PHE A 284 -9.90 -3.81 6.35
C PHE A 284 -10.96 -3.20 7.27
N LEU A 285 -12.24 -3.54 7.08
CA LEU A 285 -13.32 -3.12 7.99
C LEU A 285 -13.10 -3.63 9.42
N ILE A 286 -12.64 -4.87 9.57
CA ILE A 286 -12.29 -5.45 10.88
C ILE A 286 -10.95 -4.90 11.39
N LEU A 287 -10.01 -4.63 10.49
CA LEU A 287 -8.69 -4.12 10.87
C LEU A 287 -8.75 -2.74 11.52
N ILE A 288 -9.66 -1.84 11.09
CA ILE A 288 -9.79 -0.49 11.66
C ILE A 288 -10.01 -0.49 13.18
N PRO A 289 -11.04 -1.17 13.74
CA PRO A 289 -11.21 -1.21 15.19
C PRO A 289 -10.06 -1.93 15.88
N VAL A 290 -9.54 -3.02 15.31
CA VAL A 290 -8.40 -3.76 15.89
C VAL A 290 -7.15 -2.87 15.95
N TYR A 291 -6.89 -2.08 14.92
CA TYR A 291 -5.81 -1.10 14.86
C TYR A 291 -5.93 -0.07 15.99
N ILE A 292 -7.13 0.50 16.17
CA ILE A 292 -7.40 1.48 17.23
C ILE A 292 -7.10 0.86 18.60
N PHE A 293 -7.60 -0.36 18.87
CA PHE A 293 -7.31 -1.06 20.13
C PHE A 293 -5.84 -1.46 20.30
N ALA A 294 -5.17 -1.84 19.21
CA ALA A 294 -3.76 -2.23 19.22
C ALA A 294 -2.84 -1.04 19.50
N GLU A 295 -3.16 0.15 18.98
CA GLU A 295 -2.42 1.41 19.14
C GLU A 295 -2.72 2.13 20.48
N ARG A 296 -2.91 1.33 21.54
CA ARG A 296 -3.03 1.82 22.92
C ARG A 296 -1.86 1.36 23.82
N PRO A 297 -0.60 1.72 23.49
CA PRO A 297 0.58 1.33 24.24
C PRO A 297 0.65 1.98 25.62
N TYR A 298 1.42 1.36 26.52
CA TYR A 298 1.94 2.02 27.71
C TYR A 298 3.05 3.00 27.34
N GLY A 299 3.22 4.07 28.11
CA GLY A 299 4.27 5.07 27.87
C GLY A 299 5.69 4.47 27.79
N TYR A 300 6.01 3.47 28.63
CA TYR A 300 7.31 2.78 28.55
C TYR A 300 7.52 2.03 27.22
N ALA A 301 6.45 1.49 26.62
CA ALA A 301 6.52 0.81 25.33
C ALA A 301 6.72 1.81 24.18
N ILE A 302 6.19 3.03 24.31
CA ILE A 302 6.42 4.12 23.35
C ILE A 302 7.91 4.50 23.35
N SER A 303 8.51 4.65 24.53
CA SER A 303 9.93 4.97 24.68
C SER A 303 10.80 3.86 24.07
N ARG A 304 10.54 2.59 24.40
CA ARG A 304 11.29 1.44 23.91
C ARG A 304 11.41 1.35 22.38
N TYR A 305 10.35 1.71 21.65
CA TYR A 305 10.27 1.56 20.19
C TYR A 305 10.34 2.90 19.44
N ARG A 306 10.94 3.93 20.07
CA ARG A 306 11.02 5.29 19.51
C ARG A 306 11.75 5.34 18.15
N THR A 307 12.77 4.52 17.93
CA THR A 307 13.48 4.42 16.63
C THR A 307 12.58 3.91 15.51
N GLU A 308 11.74 2.91 15.80
CA GLU A 308 10.78 2.42 14.82
C GLU A 308 9.68 3.44 14.54
N ALA A 309 9.20 4.14 15.57
CA ALA A 309 8.26 5.25 15.40
C ALA A 309 8.84 6.36 14.50
N LYS A 310 10.15 6.64 14.60
CA LYS A 310 10.85 7.55 13.68
C LYS A 310 10.87 7.02 12.25
N ILE A 311 11.16 5.73 12.04
CA ILE A 311 11.18 5.09 10.70
C ILE A 311 9.77 5.11 10.07
N LEU A 312 8.74 4.67 10.81
CA LEU A 312 7.34 4.68 10.37
C LEU A 312 6.87 6.10 10.06
N GLY A 313 7.25 7.06 10.91
CA GLY A 313 7.02 8.49 10.65
C GLY A 313 7.68 8.97 9.36
N GLY A 314 8.89 8.47 9.06
CA GLY A 314 9.60 8.70 7.80
C GLY A 314 8.85 8.12 6.59
N ILE A 315 8.40 6.86 6.65
CA ILE A 315 7.62 6.22 5.58
C ILE A 315 6.32 6.97 5.32
N LYS A 316 5.58 7.31 6.39
CA LYS A 316 4.35 8.11 6.29
C LYS A 316 4.61 9.46 5.62
N LYS A 317 5.65 10.19 6.06
CA LYS A 317 6.01 11.48 5.47
C LYS A 317 6.42 11.34 4.01
N GLY A 318 7.21 10.33 3.66
CA GLY A 318 7.64 10.06 2.28
C GLY A 318 6.45 9.75 1.37
N GLY A 319 5.55 8.86 1.79
CA GLY A 319 4.33 8.53 1.04
C GLY A 319 3.41 9.73 0.84
N LEU A 320 3.19 10.54 1.90
CA LEU A 320 2.40 11.76 1.80
C LEU A 320 3.06 12.85 0.96
N ALA A 321 4.39 12.98 1.02
CA ALA A 321 5.13 13.93 0.20
C ALA A 321 5.06 13.56 -1.29
N PHE A 322 5.17 12.26 -1.61
CA PHE A 322 5.01 11.77 -2.98
C PHE A 322 3.59 12.02 -3.51
N ALA A 323 2.56 11.68 -2.73
CA ALA A 323 1.17 11.95 -3.09
C ALA A 323 0.91 13.46 -3.25
N GLY A 324 1.45 14.29 -2.35
CA GLY A 324 1.40 15.75 -2.46
C GLY A 324 2.10 16.27 -3.72
N GLY A 325 3.22 15.67 -4.12
CA GLY A 325 3.90 15.95 -5.38
C GLY A 325 3.04 15.66 -6.60
N LEU A 326 2.35 14.51 -6.64
CA LEU A 326 1.41 14.17 -7.71
C LEU A 326 0.24 15.16 -7.80
N VAL A 327 -0.31 15.56 -6.66
CA VAL A 327 -1.35 16.60 -6.61
C VAL A 327 -0.82 17.96 -7.08
N GLY A 328 0.41 18.32 -6.69
CA GLY A 328 1.08 19.54 -7.15
C GLY A 328 1.30 19.55 -8.66
N LEU A 329 1.74 18.43 -9.23
CA LEU A 329 1.87 18.25 -10.68
C LEU A 329 0.52 18.39 -11.38
N ALA A 330 -0.53 17.75 -10.86
CA ALA A 330 -1.89 17.89 -11.37
C ALA A 330 -2.40 19.34 -11.33
N GLY A 331 -2.06 20.08 -10.26
CA GLY A 331 -2.37 21.50 -10.11
C GLY A 331 -1.61 22.40 -11.10
N SER A 332 -0.39 22.03 -11.48
CA SER A 332 0.45 22.79 -12.42
C SER A 332 0.04 22.66 -13.89
N ILE A 333 -0.80 21.67 -14.22
CA ILE A 333 -1.36 21.52 -15.57
C ILE A 333 -2.43 22.61 -15.77
N GLY A 334 -2.03 23.70 -16.42
CA GLY A 334 -2.92 24.76 -16.89
C GLY A 334 -3.57 24.42 -18.23
N PHE A 335 -4.73 25.02 -18.49
CA PHE A 335 -5.30 25.06 -19.84
C PHE A 335 -4.53 26.11 -20.66
N VAL A 336 -4.03 25.73 -21.83
CA VAL A 336 -3.35 26.65 -22.75
C VAL A 336 -4.36 27.05 -23.81
N GLU A 337 -4.61 28.36 -23.90
CA GLU A 337 -5.39 28.96 -24.98
C GLU A 337 -4.41 29.53 -26.02
N ILE A 338 -4.66 29.26 -27.30
CA ILE A 338 -3.95 29.93 -28.40
C ILE A 338 -4.54 31.33 -28.52
N VAL A 339 -3.74 32.35 -28.22
CA VAL A 339 -4.14 33.75 -28.39
C VAL A 339 -3.57 34.27 -29.71
N THR A 340 -4.42 34.40 -30.72
CA THR A 340 -4.03 34.98 -32.01
C THR A 340 -4.34 36.48 -31.99
N LYS A 341 -3.30 37.31 -32.13
CA LYS A 341 -3.42 38.76 -32.29
C LYS A 341 -3.41 39.12 -33.77
N TRP A 342 -4.47 39.76 -34.23
CA TRP A 342 -4.62 40.21 -35.60
C TRP A 342 -4.07 41.62 -35.78
N SER A 343 -3.76 42.00 -37.03
CA SER A 343 -3.18 43.30 -37.38
C SER A 343 -4.11 44.50 -37.11
N ASP A 344 -5.41 44.25 -36.90
CA ASP A 344 -6.42 45.23 -36.50
C ASP A 344 -6.50 45.46 -34.97
N GLY A 345 -5.67 44.74 -34.20
CA GLY A 345 -5.65 44.80 -32.74
C GLY A 345 -6.65 43.86 -32.05
N SER A 346 -7.46 43.10 -32.80
CA SER A 346 -8.38 42.12 -32.23
C SER A 346 -7.63 40.87 -31.76
N THR A 347 -8.15 40.22 -30.71
CA THR A 347 -7.63 38.95 -30.20
C THR A 347 -8.70 37.87 -30.31
N THR A 348 -8.39 36.78 -30.99
CA THR A 348 -9.16 35.53 -30.92
C THR A 348 -8.47 34.55 -30.00
N ARG A 349 -9.25 33.86 -29.17
CA ARG A 349 -8.78 32.81 -28.28
C ARG A 349 -9.38 31.50 -28.76
N GLU A 350 -8.54 30.55 -29.12
CA GLU A 350 -8.95 29.20 -29.52
C GLU A 350 -8.33 28.17 -28.60
N ASP A 351 -9.10 27.13 -28.28
CA ASP A 351 -8.59 25.97 -27.53
C ASP A 351 -7.57 25.22 -28.41
N ASP A 352 -6.45 24.81 -27.83
CA ASP A 352 -5.34 24.17 -28.56
C ASP A 352 -5.64 22.70 -28.95
N GLY A 353 -6.87 22.24 -28.71
CA GLY A 353 -7.32 20.87 -28.99
C GLY A 353 -6.76 19.82 -28.03
N THR A 354 -5.90 20.19 -27.07
CA THR A 354 -5.30 19.27 -26.09
C THR A 354 -5.99 19.33 -24.72
N GLY A 355 -6.99 20.20 -24.54
CA GLY A 355 -7.80 20.32 -23.32
C GLY A 355 -8.28 18.97 -22.75
N PRO A 356 -8.91 18.08 -23.54
CA PRO A 356 -9.37 16.77 -23.06
C PRO A 356 -8.23 15.85 -22.59
N LEU A 357 -7.09 15.86 -23.30
CA LEU A 357 -5.92 15.06 -22.94
C LEU A 357 -5.32 15.54 -21.61
N ARG A 358 -5.19 16.86 -21.43
CA ARG A 358 -4.68 17.48 -20.20
C ARG A 358 -5.60 17.24 -19.00
N LEU A 359 -6.92 17.32 -19.21
CA LEU A 359 -7.90 16.98 -18.19
C LEU A 359 -7.78 15.50 -17.79
N GLY A 360 -7.65 14.60 -18.77
CA GLY A 360 -7.42 13.17 -18.54
C GLY A 360 -6.15 12.91 -17.72
N LEU A 361 -5.03 13.55 -18.08
CA LEU A 361 -3.77 13.45 -17.34
C LEU A 361 -3.90 13.98 -15.90
N LYS A 362 -4.61 15.09 -15.70
CA LYS A 362 -4.86 15.68 -14.39
C LYS A 362 -5.65 14.72 -13.49
N LEU A 363 -6.74 14.15 -14.00
CA LEU A 363 -7.54 13.16 -13.27
C LEU A 363 -6.74 11.90 -12.94
N LEU A 364 -5.89 11.44 -13.88
CA LEU A 364 -5.01 10.29 -13.65
C LEU A 364 -3.99 10.54 -12.55
N LEU A 365 -3.37 11.71 -12.51
CA LEU A 365 -2.42 12.10 -11.45
C LEU A 365 -3.11 12.18 -10.08
N LEU A 366 -4.32 12.74 -10.02
CA LEU A 366 -5.11 12.79 -8.78
C LEU A 366 -5.52 11.38 -8.31
N ALA A 367 -5.99 10.53 -9.22
CA ALA A 367 -6.32 9.15 -8.91
C ALA A 367 -5.09 8.38 -8.40
N ALA A 368 -3.94 8.53 -9.05
CA ALA A 368 -2.68 7.93 -8.60
C ALA A 368 -2.28 8.41 -7.20
N ALA A 369 -2.43 9.70 -6.89
CA ALA A 369 -2.17 10.23 -5.56
C ALA A 369 -3.05 9.59 -4.48
N VAL A 370 -4.34 9.42 -4.75
CA VAL A 370 -5.27 8.73 -3.84
C VAL A 370 -4.86 7.28 -3.62
N VAL A 371 -4.51 6.56 -4.68
CA VAL A 371 -4.06 5.16 -4.60
C VAL A 371 -2.81 5.02 -3.73
N VAL A 372 -1.83 5.93 -3.87
CA VAL A 372 -0.62 5.92 -3.02
C VAL A 372 -0.98 6.11 -1.55
N VAL A 373 -1.82 7.09 -1.22
CA VAL A 373 -2.23 7.36 0.17
C VAL A 373 -2.95 6.14 0.75
N CYS A 374 -3.85 5.53 -0.02
CA CYS A 374 -4.59 4.32 0.35
C CYS A 374 -3.65 3.14 0.63
N ALA A 375 -2.73 2.85 -0.30
CA ALA A 375 -1.78 1.73 -0.17
C ALA A 375 -0.85 1.90 1.03
N VAL A 376 -0.26 3.08 1.20
CA VAL A 376 0.60 3.39 2.36
C VAL A 376 -0.18 3.27 3.66
N SER A 377 -1.43 3.74 3.70
CA SER A 377 -2.27 3.65 4.89
C SER A 377 -2.62 2.21 5.25
N CYS A 378 -2.99 1.37 4.27
CA CYS A 378 -3.27 -0.05 4.51
C CYS A 378 -2.05 -0.80 5.05
N LEU A 379 -0.85 -0.57 4.48
CA LEU A 379 0.39 -1.19 4.93
C LEU A 379 0.78 -0.76 6.34
N LEU A 380 0.73 0.56 6.61
CA LEU A 380 1.03 1.10 7.93
C LEU A 380 0.03 0.60 8.98
N MET A 381 -1.27 0.57 8.66
CA MET A 381 -2.28 0.05 9.57
C MET A 381 -2.03 -1.42 9.91
N LEU A 382 -1.76 -2.26 8.91
CA LEU A 382 -1.47 -3.68 9.12
C LEU A 382 -0.25 -3.86 10.03
N TYR A 383 0.86 -3.20 9.70
CA TYR A 383 2.11 -3.30 10.45
C TYR A 383 1.93 -2.80 11.89
N SER A 384 1.40 -1.59 12.08
CA SER A 384 1.16 -1.02 13.40
C SER A 384 0.20 -1.87 14.23
N THR A 385 -0.79 -2.51 13.61
CA THR A 385 -1.70 -3.41 14.32
C THR A 385 -0.97 -4.65 14.83
N ILE A 386 -0.17 -5.31 13.99
CA ILE A 386 0.61 -6.50 14.37
C ILE A 386 1.61 -6.13 15.49
N MET A 387 2.34 -5.03 15.32
CA MET A 387 3.31 -4.60 16.32
C MET A 387 2.64 -4.13 17.61
N GLY A 388 1.53 -3.41 17.53
CA GLY A 388 0.75 -2.99 18.69
C GLY A 388 0.21 -4.17 19.49
N LEU A 389 -0.35 -5.18 18.80
CA LEU A 389 -0.84 -6.40 19.44
C LEU A 389 0.29 -7.19 20.11
N THR A 390 1.44 -7.35 19.46
CA THR A 390 2.57 -8.10 20.03
C THR A 390 3.22 -7.40 21.22
N ARG A 391 3.27 -6.06 21.22
CA ARG A 391 4.00 -5.27 22.23
C ARG A 391 3.16 -4.85 23.42
N ASN A 392 1.89 -4.52 23.20
CA ASN A 392 1.05 -3.89 24.21
C ASN A 392 0.24 -4.89 25.04
N TYR A 393 0.22 -6.16 24.62
CA TYR A 393 -0.61 -7.20 25.23
C TYR A 393 0.24 -8.42 25.60
N ASN A 394 0.11 -8.87 26.86
CA ASN A 394 0.77 -10.07 27.33
C ASN A 394 -0.06 -11.32 26.98
N TRP A 395 0.23 -11.88 25.80
CA TRP A 395 -0.44 -13.09 25.30
C TRP A 395 -0.23 -14.33 26.19
N LYS A 396 0.82 -14.37 27.02
CA LYS A 396 1.03 -15.48 27.97
C LYS A 396 -0.02 -15.50 29.09
N ALA A 397 -0.41 -14.32 29.58
CA ALA A 397 -1.47 -14.22 30.59
C ALA A 397 -2.85 -14.61 30.01
N ILE A 398 -3.11 -14.23 28.76
CA ILE A 398 -4.37 -14.55 28.06
C ILE A 398 -4.47 -16.05 27.76
N THR A 399 -3.38 -16.69 27.33
CA THR A 399 -3.35 -18.13 27.04
C THR A 399 -3.37 -18.99 28.30
N ALA A 400 -2.85 -18.51 29.42
CA ALA A 400 -2.98 -19.18 30.72
C ALA A 400 -4.45 -19.19 31.22
N GLY A 401 -5.19 -18.10 31.04
CA GLY A 401 -6.61 -18.02 31.42
C GLY A 401 -7.58 -18.79 30.51
N MET A 402 -7.17 -19.24 29.32
CA MET A 402 -7.97 -20.10 28.44
C MET A 402 -7.77 -21.61 28.70
N LYS A 403 -6.79 -21.98 29.55
CA LYS A 403 -6.52 -23.37 29.95
C LYS A 403 -7.25 -23.80 31.23
N THR A 404 -8.00 -22.89 31.84
CA THR A 404 -9.00 -23.13 32.89
C THR A 404 -10.38 -23.11 32.26
#